data_AF-A0A0C3A332-F1
#
_entry.id   AF-A0A0C3A332-F1
#
_cell.length_a   1.000
_cell.length_b   1.000
_cell.length_c   1.000
_cell.angle_alpha   90.00
_cell.angle_beta   90.00
_cell.angle_gamma   90.00
#
_symmetry.space_group_name_H-M   'P 1'
#
loop_
_entity.id
_entity.type
_entity.pdbx_description
1 polymer ?
#
loop_
_entity_poly.entity_id
_entity_poly.type
_entity_poly.pdbx_seq_one_letter_code
_entity_poly.pdbx_strand_id
1 'polypeptide(L)'
;MAGLISPKPLSYMQHAGQFNPYQQRFSAGSTLSAYSETPTILQSHQSHILGFQEETKIYALVIDLLDPNTREAALLELSKKREQYDDLALVLWHSFGIMPALLQEIVSVYPLLSPPNLTAHVSNRVCNALALLQCVASHPETRQLFLNAHIPLFLYPFLNTTSKTRPFEYLRLTSLGVIGALVKQNDNSTVIHFLLSTEIIPLCLRIMETGSELSKTVAIFIVQKILLDETGLTYICHTYERFYAVGTVLSNMVNQLVETQAVRLLKHVVRCYLRLSDNVRAREALRACLPEPLRDQTFSSLLKGDMVTKRCLTTLLNNLNEQ
;
A
#
# COMPACT_ATOMS: atom_id res chain seq x y z
N MET A 1 44.48 -32.24 0.75
CA MET A 1 43.18 -32.61 0.14
C MET A 1 42.08 -31.96 0.95
N ALA A 2 41.24 -31.17 0.25
CA ALA A 2 39.90 -30.66 0.60
C ALA A 2 39.58 -30.25 2.05
N GLY A 3 39.63 -28.93 2.29
CA GLY A 3 38.89 -28.27 3.36
C GLY A 3 37.51 -27.81 2.85
N LEU A 4 36.46 -28.10 3.62
CA LEU A 4 35.08 -27.69 3.39
C LEU A 4 34.87 -26.27 3.93
N ILE A 5 34.51 -25.32 3.07
CA ILE A 5 34.00 -24.00 3.46
C ILE A 5 32.67 -23.76 2.70
N SER A 6 31.63 -23.53 3.50
CA SER A 6 30.27 -23.18 3.10
C SER A 6 30.19 -21.80 2.44
N PRO A 7 29.43 -21.60 1.34
CA PRO A 7 29.28 -20.28 0.73
C PRO A 7 28.22 -19.42 1.44
N LYS A 8 28.57 -18.14 1.63
CA LYS A 8 27.71 -17.04 2.10
C LYS A 8 26.73 -16.57 1.00
N PRO A 9 25.58 -15.96 1.36
CA PRO A 9 24.54 -15.54 0.41
C PRO A 9 24.88 -14.23 -0.32
N LEU A 10 24.54 -14.14 -1.61
CA LEU A 10 24.68 -12.94 -2.44
C LEU A 10 23.52 -11.96 -2.25
N SER A 11 23.89 -10.71 -2.02
CA SER A 11 23.09 -9.52 -1.79
C SER A 11 22.65 -8.82 -3.09
N TYR A 12 21.40 -8.35 -3.10
CA TYR A 12 20.80 -7.43 -4.07
C TYR A 12 21.27 -5.99 -3.85
N MET A 13 21.60 -5.26 -4.93
CA MET A 13 21.21 -3.88 -5.27
C MET A 13 22.26 -3.18 -6.15
N GLN A 14 21.86 -2.70 -7.35
CA GLN A 14 22.11 -1.32 -7.85
C GLN A 14 21.68 -1.15 -9.33
N HIS A 15 20.66 -0.31 -9.57
CA HIS A 15 20.69 0.90 -10.42
C HIS A 15 19.29 1.24 -10.95
N ALA A 16 18.66 2.25 -10.33
CA ALA A 16 17.60 3.05 -10.92
C ALA A 16 18.19 4.43 -11.24
N GLY A 17 18.25 4.79 -12.53
CA GLY A 17 18.60 6.12 -13.01
C GLY A 17 17.33 6.96 -13.19
N GLN A 18 17.38 8.19 -12.66
CA GLN A 18 16.33 9.21 -12.65
C GLN A 18 16.04 9.76 -14.06
N PHE A 19 14.79 10.11 -14.35
CA PHE A 19 14.46 11.03 -15.46
C PHE A 19 13.46 12.10 -15.00
N ASN A 20 13.80 13.36 -15.31
CA ASN A 20 13.06 14.58 -14.99
C ASN A 20 12.56 15.18 -16.32
N PRO A 21 11.28 15.60 -16.47
CA PRO A 21 10.74 15.95 -17.78
C PRO A 21 10.50 17.47 -17.89
N TYR A 22 11.41 18.26 -18.47
CA TYR A 22 11.10 19.59 -19.04
C TYR A 22 12.29 20.09 -19.87
N GLN A 23 12.18 20.05 -21.21
CA GLN A 23 12.73 21.06 -22.15
C GLN A 23 12.39 20.71 -23.61
N GLN A 24 11.44 21.47 -24.20
CA GLN A 24 11.39 21.82 -25.63
C GLN A 24 12.63 22.72 -25.93
N ARG A 25 13.21 22.91 -27.13
CA ARG A 25 12.70 22.97 -28.52
C ARG A 25 13.92 23.19 -29.45
N PHE A 26 13.72 22.97 -30.76
CA PHE A 26 14.48 23.42 -31.95
C PHE A 26 15.82 22.75 -32.30
N SER A 27 15.83 22.09 -33.47
CA SER A 27 16.87 22.21 -34.51
C SER A 27 16.34 21.61 -35.82
N ALA A 28 16.23 22.46 -36.85
CA ALA A 28 15.92 22.09 -38.23
C ALA A 28 17.18 21.62 -38.96
N GLY A 29 17.03 20.68 -39.90
CA GLY A 29 18.13 20.17 -40.71
C GLY A 29 17.65 19.15 -41.74
N SER A 30 17.15 19.67 -42.84
CA SER A 30 16.70 18.98 -44.06
C SER A 30 17.81 18.21 -44.77
N THR A 31 17.53 16.97 -45.21
CA THR A 31 17.98 16.44 -46.51
C THR A 31 16.96 15.43 -47.04
N LEU A 32 16.61 15.58 -48.32
CA LEU A 32 15.70 14.73 -49.09
C LEU A 32 16.32 13.37 -49.39
N SER A 33 15.53 12.30 -49.38
CA SER A 33 15.68 11.16 -50.29
C SER A 33 14.41 10.31 -50.38
N ALA A 34 13.87 10.28 -51.61
CA ALA A 34 13.19 9.20 -52.32
C ALA A 34 12.09 8.35 -51.65
N TYR A 35 10.90 8.47 -52.25
CA TYR A 35 9.76 7.55 -52.26
C TYR A 35 10.13 6.06 -52.12
N SER A 36 9.57 5.44 -51.09
CA SER A 36 9.11 4.04 -51.14
C SER A 36 7.89 3.91 -50.22
N GLU A 37 6.73 3.67 -50.83
CA GLU A 37 5.47 3.43 -50.14
C GLU A 37 5.46 2.02 -49.53
N THR A 38 5.29 1.93 -48.20
CA THR A 38 4.82 0.77 -47.39
C THR A 38 5.74 -0.49 -47.29
N PRO A 39 5.87 -1.11 -46.10
CA PRO A 39 4.74 -1.55 -45.27
C PRO A 39 4.85 -1.19 -43.78
N THR A 40 4.15 -0.13 -43.37
CA THR A 40 3.82 0.15 -41.96
C THR A 40 2.71 -0.77 -41.42
N ILE A 41 2.15 -1.67 -42.25
CA ILE A 41 1.06 -2.60 -41.90
C ILE A 41 1.58 -3.90 -41.24
N LEU A 42 2.81 -4.33 -41.55
CA LEU A 42 3.39 -5.57 -40.98
C LEU A 42 3.87 -5.39 -39.53
N GLN A 43 4.36 -4.19 -39.17
CA GLN A 43 4.81 -3.91 -37.80
C GLN A 43 3.64 -3.76 -36.81
N SER A 44 2.49 -3.24 -37.26
CA SER A 44 1.25 -3.18 -36.47
C SER A 44 0.59 -4.56 -36.32
N HIS A 45 0.65 -5.42 -37.34
CA HIS A 45 0.17 -6.80 -37.22
C HIS A 45 1.00 -7.64 -36.26
N GLN A 46 2.33 -7.52 -36.28
CA GLN A 46 3.20 -8.29 -35.37
C GLN A 46 3.01 -7.91 -33.89
N SER A 47 2.79 -6.62 -33.60
CA SER A 47 2.52 -6.13 -32.24
C SER A 47 1.11 -6.51 -31.76
N HIS A 48 0.09 -6.51 -32.63
CA HIS A 48 -1.23 -7.03 -32.31
C HIS A 48 -1.25 -8.56 -32.06
N ILE A 49 -0.48 -9.35 -32.82
CA ILE A 49 -0.38 -10.80 -32.62
C ILE A 49 0.29 -11.15 -31.29
N LEU A 50 1.33 -10.39 -30.90
CA LEU A 50 2.01 -10.57 -29.61
C LEU A 50 1.08 -10.23 -28.43
N GLY A 51 0.29 -9.15 -28.53
CA GLY A 51 -0.70 -8.79 -27.50
C GLY A 51 -1.80 -9.85 -27.35
N PHE A 52 -2.30 -10.39 -28.45
CA PHE A 52 -3.32 -11.46 -28.43
C PHE A 52 -2.81 -12.77 -27.81
N GLN A 53 -1.54 -13.13 -28.06
CA GLN A 53 -0.91 -14.31 -27.43
C GLN A 53 -0.69 -14.13 -25.93
N GLU A 54 -0.41 -12.91 -25.48
CA GLU A 54 -0.25 -12.60 -24.06
C GLU A 54 -1.59 -12.65 -23.33
N GLU A 55 -2.63 -12.08 -23.92
CA GLU A 55 -4.01 -12.10 -23.41
C GLU A 55 -4.55 -13.53 -23.27
N THR A 56 -4.32 -14.38 -24.29
CA THR A 56 -4.71 -15.80 -24.25
C THR A 56 -4.04 -16.54 -23.09
N LYS A 57 -2.77 -16.22 -22.79
CA LYS A 57 -2.05 -16.80 -21.65
C LYS A 57 -2.61 -16.32 -20.32
N ILE A 58 -3.02 -15.06 -20.21
CA ILE A 58 -3.70 -14.55 -19.00
C ILE A 58 -4.99 -15.30 -18.76
N TYR A 59 -5.83 -15.48 -19.79
CA TYR A 59 -7.09 -16.21 -19.65
C TYR A 59 -6.88 -17.68 -19.25
N ALA A 60 -5.88 -18.35 -19.82
CA ALA A 60 -5.53 -19.71 -19.40
C ALA A 60 -5.13 -19.76 -17.92
N LEU A 61 -4.27 -18.84 -17.46
CA LEU A 61 -3.88 -18.76 -16.05
C LEU A 61 -5.06 -18.44 -15.13
N VAL A 62 -6.01 -17.61 -15.56
CA VAL A 62 -7.22 -17.32 -14.79
C VAL A 62 -8.09 -18.58 -14.65
N ILE A 63 -8.26 -19.36 -15.72
CA ILE A 63 -8.97 -20.65 -15.66
C ILE A 63 -8.27 -21.61 -14.70
N ASP A 64 -6.94 -21.66 -14.72
CA ASP A 64 -6.14 -22.50 -13.82
C ASP A 64 -6.32 -22.14 -12.33
N LEU A 65 -6.83 -20.94 -11.99
CA LEU A 65 -7.17 -20.64 -10.58
C LEU A 65 -8.32 -21.49 -10.04
N LEU A 66 -9.17 -22.05 -10.91
CA LEU A 66 -10.32 -22.85 -10.49
C LEU A 66 -9.92 -24.25 -10.02
N ASP A 67 -8.89 -24.85 -10.63
CA ASP A 67 -8.39 -26.18 -10.24
C ASP A 67 -7.40 -26.06 -9.06
N PRO A 68 -7.69 -26.67 -7.90
CA PRO A 68 -6.78 -26.66 -6.75
C PRO A 68 -5.35 -27.13 -7.04
N ASN A 69 -5.16 -27.98 -8.05
CA ASN A 69 -3.84 -28.53 -8.40
C ASN A 69 -2.96 -27.54 -9.18
N THR A 70 -3.56 -26.67 -10.00
CA THR A 70 -2.83 -25.70 -10.84
C THR A 70 -2.85 -24.28 -10.24
N ARG A 71 -3.81 -24.01 -9.34
CA ARG A 71 -4.03 -22.70 -8.71
C ARG A 71 -2.78 -22.06 -8.13
N GLU A 72 -1.92 -22.82 -7.44
CA GLU A 72 -0.73 -22.24 -6.81
C GLU A 72 0.27 -21.66 -7.83
N ALA A 73 0.48 -22.37 -8.94
CA ALA A 73 1.33 -21.88 -10.02
C ALA A 73 0.68 -20.68 -10.73
N ALA A 74 -0.64 -20.75 -10.97
CA ALA A 74 -1.39 -19.66 -11.57
C ALA A 74 -1.37 -18.37 -10.73
N LEU A 75 -1.53 -18.48 -9.40
CA LEU A 75 -1.41 -17.36 -8.47
C LEU A 75 -0.05 -16.67 -8.58
N LEU A 76 1.03 -17.46 -8.60
CA LEU A 76 2.39 -16.93 -8.71
C LEU A 76 2.57 -16.16 -10.02
N GLU A 77 2.20 -16.75 -11.15
CA GLU A 77 2.39 -16.12 -12.46
C GLU A 77 1.51 -14.89 -12.67
N LEU A 78 0.22 -14.95 -12.28
CA LEU A 78 -0.67 -13.80 -12.37
C LEU A 78 -0.21 -12.66 -11.46
N SER A 79 0.29 -12.96 -10.25
CA SER A 79 0.75 -11.93 -9.32
C SER A 79 1.94 -11.12 -9.87
N LYS A 80 2.80 -11.74 -10.70
CA LYS A 80 3.92 -11.07 -11.38
C LYS A 80 3.45 -10.19 -12.54
N LYS A 81 2.34 -10.55 -13.19
CA LYS A 81 1.80 -9.86 -14.36
C LYS A 81 0.80 -8.76 -14.03
N ARG A 82 0.42 -8.59 -12.75
CA ARG A 82 -0.60 -7.62 -12.31
C ARG A 82 -0.34 -6.15 -12.68
N GLU A 83 0.91 -5.79 -12.96
CA GLU A 83 1.32 -4.42 -13.35
C GLU A 83 1.50 -4.27 -14.88
N GLN A 84 1.44 -5.38 -15.63
CA GLN A 84 1.69 -5.43 -17.07
C GLN A 84 0.39 -5.52 -17.89
N TYR A 85 -0.70 -5.97 -17.25
CA TYR A 85 -1.99 -6.15 -17.90
C TYR A 85 -3.05 -5.34 -17.16
N ASP A 86 -3.41 -4.18 -17.74
CA ASP A 86 -4.27 -3.17 -17.11
C ASP A 86 -5.67 -3.73 -16.78
N ASP A 87 -6.21 -4.59 -17.66
CA ASP A 87 -7.55 -5.17 -17.52
C ASP A 87 -7.62 -6.39 -16.59
N LEU A 88 -6.51 -6.77 -15.93
CA LEU A 88 -6.47 -7.97 -15.08
C LEU A 88 -7.56 -7.94 -14.01
N ALA A 89 -7.80 -6.78 -13.40
CA ALA A 89 -8.82 -6.61 -12.37
C ALA A 89 -10.23 -6.96 -12.88
N LEU A 90 -10.57 -6.51 -14.09
CA LEU A 90 -11.85 -6.79 -14.74
C LEU A 90 -11.99 -8.27 -15.03
N VAL A 91 -10.95 -8.88 -15.60
CA VAL A 91 -10.94 -10.32 -15.91
C VAL A 91 -11.10 -11.14 -14.65
N LEU A 92 -10.36 -10.84 -13.58
CA LEU A 92 -10.47 -11.55 -12.30
C LEU A 92 -11.86 -11.44 -11.68
N TRP A 93 -12.46 -10.24 -11.73
CA TRP A 93 -13.76 -10.00 -11.10
C TRP A 93 -14.91 -10.66 -11.86
N HIS A 94 -14.92 -10.55 -13.20
CA HIS A 94 -16.04 -11.01 -14.04
C HIS A 94 -15.93 -12.48 -14.46
N SER A 95 -14.77 -13.10 -14.30
CA SER A 95 -14.61 -14.53 -14.55
C SER A 95 -15.30 -15.37 -13.46
N PHE A 96 -16.05 -16.38 -13.89
CA PHE A 96 -16.82 -17.25 -13.01
C PHE A 96 -15.92 -17.97 -12.00
N GLY A 97 -16.28 -17.93 -10.72
CA GLY A 97 -15.61 -18.70 -9.65
C GLY A 97 -14.27 -18.16 -9.15
N ILE A 98 -13.70 -17.13 -9.79
CA ILE A 98 -12.36 -16.62 -9.44
C ILE A 98 -12.34 -15.92 -8.09
N MET A 99 -13.25 -14.98 -7.83
CA MET A 99 -13.31 -14.29 -6.54
C MET A 99 -13.52 -15.26 -5.35
N PRO A 100 -14.45 -16.24 -5.43
CA PRO A 100 -14.53 -17.32 -4.43
C PRO A 100 -13.24 -18.13 -4.27
N ALA A 101 -12.54 -18.46 -5.36
CA ALA A 101 -11.28 -19.19 -5.30
C ALA A 101 -10.19 -18.39 -4.56
N LEU A 102 -10.09 -17.09 -4.80
CA LEU A 102 -9.17 -16.19 -4.06
C LEU A 102 -9.54 -16.08 -2.57
N LEU A 103 -10.84 -16.01 -2.25
CA LEU A 103 -11.30 -16.02 -0.86
C LEU A 103 -11.02 -17.37 -0.17
N GLN A 104 -11.11 -18.48 -0.89
CA GLN A 104 -10.77 -19.80 -0.36
C GLN A 104 -9.30 -19.87 0.07
N GLU A 105 -8.39 -19.25 -0.69
CA GLU A 105 -6.97 -19.15 -0.33
C GLU A 105 -6.77 -18.38 0.99
N ILE A 106 -7.54 -17.32 1.23
CA ILE A 106 -7.52 -16.57 2.49
C ILE A 106 -8.03 -17.43 3.66
N VAL A 107 -9.22 -18.01 3.52
CA VAL A 107 -9.88 -18.76 4.60
C VAL A 107 -9.09 -20.02 4.97
N SER A 108 -8.39 -20.65 4.01
CA SER A 108 -7.54 -21.81 4.27
C SER A 108 -6.39 -21.53 5.25
N VAL A 109 -6.01 -20.25 5.40
CA VAL A 109 -4.92 -19.81 6.29
C VAL A 109 -5.41 -19.56 7.71
N TYR A 110 -6.70 -19.34 7.94
CA TYR A 110 -7.24 -19.00 9.28
C TYR A 110 -6.85 -19.98 10.38
N PRO A 111 -6.90 -21.32 10.18
CA PRO A 111 -6.46 -22.27 11.20
C PRO A 111 -4.98 -22.16 11.59
N LEU A 112 -4.15 -21.52 10.76
CA LEU A 112 -2.71 -21.37 10.97
C LEU A 112 -2.35 -20.06 11.70
N LEU A 113 -3.33 -19.19 11.97
CA LEU A 113 -3.11 -17.92 12.65
C LEU A 113 -3.00 -18.08 14.17
N SER A 114 -3.77 -19.01 14.75
CA SER A 114 -3.80 -19.29 16.18
C SER A 114 -4.06 -20.77 16.44
N PRO A 115 -3.07 -21.53 16.98
CA PRO A 115 -1.70 -21.13 17.26
C PRO A 115 -0.91 -20.74 15.99
N PRO A 116 0.14 -19.91 16.09
CA PRO A 116 0.81 -19.33 14.94
C PRO A 116 1.72 -20.32 14.21
N ASN A 117 1.13 -21.13 13.31
CA ASN A 117 1.79 -22.21 12.56
C ASN A 117 1.99 -21.88 11.07
N LEU A 118 1.93 -20.61 10.70
CA LEU A 118 2.09 -20.16 9.31
C LEU A 118 3.53 -20.36 8.80
N THR A 119 3.69 -21.20 7.79
CA THR A 119 4.98 -21.42 7.13
C THR A 119 5.26 -20.36 6.06
N ALA A 120 6.53 -20.22 5.66
CA ALA A 120 6.90 -19.29 4.59
C ALA A 120 6.23 -19.64 3.24
N HIS A 121 6.09 -20.93 2.94
CA HIS A 121 5.43 -21.41 1.72
C HIS A 121 3.96 -20.98 1.67
N VAL A 122 3.19 -21.28 2.74
CA VAL A 122 1.77 -20.92 2.81
C VAL A 122 1.56 -19.41 2.81
N SER A 123 2.41 -18.66 3.53
CA SER A 123 2.39 -17.19 3.51
C SER A 123 2.64 -16.64 2.09
N ASN A 124 3.63 -17.14 1.36
CA ASN A 124 3.89 -16.71 -0.01
C ASN A 124 2.69 -16.98 -0.94
N ARG A 125 2.11 -18.18 -0.85
CA ARG A 125 0.95 -18.58 -1.66
C ARG A 125 -0.25 -17.65 -1.43
N VAL A 126 -0.64 -17.43 -0.17
CA VAL A 126 -1.78 -16.53 0.12
C VAL A 126 -1.45 -15.08 -0.24
N CYS A 127 -0.20 -14.62 -0.08
CA CYS A 127 0.19 -13.28 -0.48
C CYS A 127 0.10 -13.07 -2.00
N ASN A 128 0.29 -14.10 -2.82
CA ASN A 128 0.03 -14.01 -4.26
C ASN A 128 -1.47 -13.79 -4.54
N ALA A 129 -2.36 -14.45 -3.80
CA ALA A 129 -3.81 -14.18 -3.88
C ALA A 129 -4.16 -12.76 -3.41
N LEU A 130 -3.57 -12.31 -2.30
CA LEU A 130 -3.74 -10.93 -1.80
C LEU A 130 -3.25 -9.88 -2.82
N ALA A 131 -2.17 -10.16 -3.55
CA ALA A 131 -1.69 -9.30 -4.62
C ALA A 131 -2.71 -9.14 -5.77
N LEU A 132 -3.42 -10.21 -6.12
CA LEU A 132 -4.51 -10.14 -7.10
C LEU A 132 -5.72 -9.37 -6.55
N LEU A 133 -6.07 -9.58 -5.28
CA LEU A 133 -7.12 -8.78 -4.62
C LEU A 133 -6.74 -7.30 -4.53
N GLN A 134 -5.47 -6.97 -4.36
CA GLN A 134 -4.97 -5.61 -4.39
C GLN A 134 -5.17 -4.98 -5.79
N CYS A 135 -4.95 -5.75 -6.86
CA CYS A 135 -5.23 -5.31 -8.24
C CYS A 135 -6.72 -4.97 -8.41
N VAL A 136 -7.61 -5.88 -8.01
CA VAL A 136 -9.07 -5.68 -8.03
C VAL A 136 -9.51 -4.47 -7.19
N ALA A 137 -8.93 -4.29 -6.01
CA ALA A 137 -9.22 -3.16 -5.12
C ALA A 137 -8.75 -1.81 -5.68
N SER A 138 -7.73 -1.82 -6.56
CA SER A 138 -7.14 -0.62 -7.14
C SER A 138 -7.83 -0.13 -8.41
N HIS A 139 -8.56 -1.01 -9.10
CA HIS A 139 -9.19 -0.70 -10.38
C HIS A 139 -10.53 0.05 -10.20
N PRO A 140 -10.75 1.17 -10.91
CA PRO A 140 -11.94 2.03 -10.70
C PRO A 140 -13.29 1.29 -10.79
N GLU A 141 -13.43 0.37 -11.73
CA GLU A 141 -14.70 -0.32 -11.99
C GLU A 141 -15.01 -1.45 -10.99
N THR A 142 -13.99 -2.13 -10.47
CA THR A 142 -14.18 -3.27 -9.55
C THR A 142 -14.09 -2.86 -8.10
N ARG A 143 -13.47 -1.71 -7.79
CA ARG A 143 -13.26 -1.22 -6.42
C ARG A 143 -14.54 -1.13 -5.61
N GLN A 144 -15.61 -0.55 -6.17
CA GLN A 144 -16.89 -0.44 -5.44
C GLN A 144 -17.56 -1.81 -5.27
N LEU A 145 -17.43 -2.69 -6.26
CA LEU A 145 -17.95 -4.05 -6.17
C LEU A 145 -17.21 -4.86 -5.09
N PHE A 146 -15.89 -4.71 -5.02
CA PHE A 146 -15.02 -5.30 -3.99
C PHE A 146 -15.41 -4.84 -2.58
N LEU A 147 -15.71 -3.54 -2.42
CA LEU A 147 -16.18 -2.98 -1.15
C LEU A 147 -17.57 -3.51 -0.78
N ASN A 148 -18.51 -3.52 -1.72
CA ASN A 148 -19.88 -3.99 -1.51
C ASN A 148 -19.93 -5.49 -1.18
N ALA A 149 -18.97 -6.28 -1.68
CA ALA A 149 -18.80 -7.68 -1.34
C ALA A 149 -18.18 -7.91 0.05
N HIS A 150 -17.84 -6.85 0.79
CA HIS A 150 -17.24 -6.90 2.13
C HIS A 150 -15.94 -7.72 2.20
N ILE A 151 -15.24 -7.89 1.07
CA ILE A 151 -13.98 -8.64 0.98
C ILE A 151 -12.91 -8.13 1.95
N PRO A 152 -12.74 -6.81 2.23
CA PRO A 152 -11.76 -6.34 3.20
C PRO A 152 -11.85 -7.01 4.58
N LEU A 153 -13.04 -7.42 5.02
CA LEU A 153 -13.25 -8.04 6.32
C LEU A 153 -12.53 -9.40 6.46
N PHE A 154 -12.35 -10.11 5.35
CA PHE A 154 -11.58 -11.37 5.33
C PHE A 154 -10.10 -11.16 5.63
N LEU A 155 -9.59 -9.93 5.54
CA LEU A 155 -8.19 -9.60 5.80
C LEU A 155 -7.93 -9.21 7.26
N TYR A 156 -8.98 -8.92 8.03
CA TYR A 156 -8.83 -8.44 9.41
C TYR A 156 -8.24 -9.48 10.35
N PRO A 157 -8.54 -10.79 10.23
CA PRO A 157 -7.82 -11.82 10.97
C PRO A 157 -6.31 -11.81 10.74
N PHE A 158 -5.84 -11.45 9.54
CA PHE A 158 -4.40 -11.33 9.24
C PHE A 158 -3.77 -10.13 9.92
N LEU A 159 -4.41 -8.97 9.83
CA LEU A 159 -4.04 -7.74 10.58
C LEU A 159 -4.17 -7.95 12.12
N ASN A 160 -4.99 -8.93 12.49
CA ASN A 160 -5.21 -9.58 13.78
C ASN A 160 -3.93 -9.95 14.55
N THR A 161 -3.00 -10.49 13.78
CA THR A 161 -1.91 -11.32 14.28
C THR A 161 -0.81 -10.51 14.95
N THR A 162 -0.12 -11.11 15.91
CA THR A 162 0.96 -10.46 16.69
C THR A 162 2.33 -11.12 16.50
N SER A 163 2.41 -12.33 15.92
CA SER A 163 3.66 -13.04 15.65
C SER A 163 4.62 -12.18 14.81
N LYS A 164 5.90 -12.15 15.20
CA LYS A 164 6.96 -11.36 14.54
C LYS A 164 7.80 -12.17 13.55
N THR A 165 7.40 -13.41 13.27
CA THR A 165 8.09 -14.23 12.26
C THR A 165 7.90 -13.64 10.86
N ARG A 166 8.87 -13.85 9.97
CA ARG A 166 8.84 -13.34 8.60
C ARG A 166 7.54 -13.68 7.83
N PRO A 167 6.98 -14.90 7.93
CA PRO A 167 5.71 -15.24 7.27
C PRO A 167 4.53 -14.36 7.71
N PHE A 168 4.44 -14.03 9.00
CA PHE A 168 3.37 -13.18 9.54
C PHE A 168 3.59 -11.68 9.24
N GLU A 169 4.83 -11.19 9.28
CA GLU A 169 5.14 -9.82 8.83
C GLU A 169 4.76 -9.61 7.37
N TYR A 170 5.12 -10.56 6.50
CA TYR A 170 4.80 -10.48 5.08
C TYR A 170 3.28 -10.55 4.82
N LEU A 171 2.58 -11.43 5.55
CA LEU A 171 1.13 -11.54 5.48
C LEU A 171 0.43 -10.22 5.86
N ARG A 172 0.84 -9.59 6.98
CA ARG A 172 0.29 -8.30 7.42
C ARG A 172 0.58 -7.19 6.42
N LEU A 173 1.82 -7.09 5.94
CA LEU A 173 2.20 -6.07 4.96
C LEU A 173 1.39 -6.17 3.67
N THR A 174 1.22 -7.38 3.14
CA THR A 174 0.46 -7.61 1.90
C THR A 174 -1.04 -7.32 2.12
N SER A 175 -1.59 -7.71 3.27
CA SER A 175 -2.98 -7.40 3.65
C SER A 175 -3.22 -5.89 3.76
N LEU A 176 -2.29 -5.16 4.40
CA LEU A 176 -2.32 -3.69 4.44
C LEU A 176 -2.21 -3.08 3.04
N GLY A 177 -1.48 -3.71 2.12
CA GLY A 177 -1.39 -3.29 0.73
C GLY A 177 -2.76 -3.23 0.03
N VAL A 178 -3.62 -4.23 0.27
CA VAL A 178 -5.00 -4.25 -0.25
C VAL A 178 -5.83 -3.09 0.30
N ILE A 179 -5.80 -2.88 1.63
CA ILE A 179 -6.53 -1.77 2.28
C ILE A 179 -5.97 -0.41 1.81
N GLY A 180 -4.65 -0.30 1.70
CA GLY A 180 -3.95 0.87 1.20
C GLY A 180 -4.36 1.23 -0.24
N ALA A 181 -4.57 0.23 -1.10
CA ALA A 181 -5.06 0.45 -2.46
C ALA A 181 -6.48 1.04 -2.48
N LEU A 182 -7.39 0.56 -1.62
CA LEU A 182 -8.76 1.08 -1.52
C LEU A 182 -8.80 2.57 -1.16
N VAL A 183 -7.98 2.99 -0.19
CA VAL A 183 -7.97 4.38 0.30
C VAL A 183 -7.09 5.31 -0.54
N LYS A 184 -6.31 4.79 -1.50
CA LYS A 184 -5.37 5.59 -2.30
C LYS A 184 -6.07 6.57 -3.23
N GLN A 185 -7.17 6.15 -3.85
CA GLN A 185 -7.92 6.96 -4.81
C GLN A 185 -8.56 8.20 -4.16
N ASN A 186 -8.85 9.23 -4.95
CA ASN A 186 -9.32 10.53 -4.45
C ASN A 186 -10.79 10.51 -4.03
N ASP A 187 -11.64 9.75 -4.72
CA ASP A 187 -13.05 9.55 -4.34
C ASP A 187 -13.15 8.31 -3.46
N ASN A 188 -12.92 8.48 -2.15
CA ASN A 188 -12.84 7.37 -1.20
C ASN A 188 -13.78 7.52 0.01
N SER A 189 -14.69 8.50 0.05
CA SER A 189 -15.55 8.70 1.24
C SER A 189 -16.43 7.49 1.56
N THR A 190 -16.93 6.75 0.55
CA THR A 190 -17.64 5.48 0.77
C THR A 190 -16.75 4.40 1.40
N VAL A 191 -15.50 4.32 0.94
CA VAL A 191 -14.47 3.43 1.51
C VAL A 191 -14.15 3.84 2.94
N ILE A 192 -13.97 5.12 3.22
CA ILE A 192 -13.69 5.62 4.58
C ILE A 192 -14.86 5.29 5.50
N HIS A 193 -16.10 5.58 5.10
CA HIS A 193 -17.29 5.24 5.90
C HIS A 193 -17.35 3.73 6.22
N PHE A 194 -17.14 2.87 5.22
CA PHE A 194 -17.06 1.43 5.42
C PHE A 194 -15.99 1.07 6.46
N LEU A 195 -14.76 1.56 6.28
CA LEU A 195 -13.62 1.25 7.15
C LEU A 195 -13.81 1.73 8.60
N LEU A 196 -14.50 2.87 8.80
CA LEU A 196 -14.86 3.37 10.12
C LEU A 196 -15.89 2.47 10.80
N SER A 197 -16.88 1.97 10.05
CA SER A 197 -17.91 1.07 10.58
C SER A 197 -17.40 -0.33 10.95
N THR A 198 -16.18 -0.69 10.51
CA THR A 198 -15.61 -2.02 10.66
C THR A 198 -14.35 -2.05 11.54
N GLU A 199 -14.04 -0.97 12.25
CA GLU A 199 -12.93 -0.92 13.22
C GLU A 199 -11.52 -1.12 12.61
N ILE A 200 -11.23 -0.56 11.43
CA ILE A 200 -9.86 -0.61 10.88
C ILE A 200 -8.83 0.14 11.74
N ILE A 201 -9.25 1.21 12.43
CA ILE A 201 -8.35 2.12 13.13
C ILE A 201 -7.56 1.40 14.24
N PRO A 202 -8.19 0.66 15.17
CA PRO A 202 -7.46 -0.14 16.16
C PRO A 202 -6.41 -1.08 15.56
N LEU A 203 -6.73 -1.74 14.43
CA LEU A 203 -5.81 -2.64 13.74
C LEU A 203 -4.58 -1.88 13.21
N CYS A 204 -4.80 -0.74 12.55
CA CYS A 204 -3.72 0.11 12.05
C CYS A 204 -2.86 0.67 13.19
N LEU A 205 -3.47 1.15 14.28
CA LEU A 205 -2.74 1.71 15.42
C LEU A 205 -1.81 0.67 16.07
N ARG A 206 -2.26 -0.57 16.26
CA ARG A 206 -1.41 -1.64 16.79
C ARG A 206 -0.21 -1.95 15.88
N ILE A 207 -0.44 -1.96 14.55
CA ILE A 207 0.65 -2.20 13.59
C ILE A 207 1.61 -1.01 13.55
N MET A 208 1.11 0.23 13.63
CA MET A 208 1.91 1.45 13.74
C MET A 208 2.82 1.43 14.97
N GLU A 209 2.36 0.84 16.08
CA GLU A 209 3.14 0.73 17.30
C GLU A 209 4.22 -0.38 17.22
N THR A 210 3.84 -1.58 16.78
CA THR A 210 4.66 -2.80 16.98
C THR A 210 5.17 -3.50 15.70
N GLY A 211 4.69 -3.11 14.51
CA GLY A 211 5.03 -3.76 13.25
C GLY A 211 6.41 -3.41 12.69
N SER A 212 6.81 -4.06 11.59
CA SER A 212 7.98 -3.66 10.82
C SER A 212 7.85 -2.25 10.23
N GLU A 213 8.97 -1.58 9.93
CA GLU A 213 8.98 -0.21 9.38
C GLU A 213 8.09 -0.05 8.13
N LEU A 214 8.11 -1.05 7.23
CA LEU A 214 7.26 -1.07 6.04
C LEU A 214 5.77 -1.17 6.42
N SER A 215 5.40 -2.08 7.31
CA SER A 215 4.02 -2.21 7.79
C SER A 215 3.55 -0.95 8.52
N LYS A 216 4.40 -0.32 9.34
CA LYS A 216 4.13 0.98 9.97
C LYS A 216 3.84 2.05 8.93
N THR A 217 4.63 2.09 7.85
CA THR A 217 4.48 3.08 6.76
C THR A 217 3.14 2.94 6.05
N VAL A 218 2.71 1.71 5.74
CA VAL A 218 1.40 1.49 5.10
C VAL A 218 0.25 1.74 6.07
N ALA A 219 0.37 1.32 7.33
CA ALA A 219 -0.67 1.53 8.34
C ALA A 219 -0.90 3.03 8.63
N ILE A 220 0.16 3.82 8.81
CA ILE A 220 0.01 5.27 9.00
C ILE A 220 -0.51 5.97 7.73
N PHE A 221 -0.17 5.48 6.54
CA PHE A 221 -0.76 5.99 5.30
C PHE A 221 -2.28 5.79 5.26
N ILE A 222 -2.79 4.63 5.71
CA ILE A 222 -4.24 4.37 5.81
C ILE A 222 -4.89 5.31 6.82
N VAL A 223 -4.31 5.44 8.03
CA VAL A 223 -4.81 6.36 9.05
C VAL A 223 -4.79 7.82 8.56
N GLN A 224 -3.75 8.22 7.85
CA GLN A 224 -3.66 9.55 7.25
C GLN A 224 -4.78 9.77 6.23
N LYS A 225 -5.07 8.78 5.38
CA LYS A 225 -6.18 8.88 4.40
C LYS A 225 -7.55 8.99 5.09
N ILE A 226 -7.75 8.28 6.19
CA ILE A 226 -8.95 8.43 7.03
C ILE A 226 -9.04 9.85 7.62
N LEU A 227 -7.95 10.37 8.19
CA LEU A 227 -7.92 11.72 8.76
C LEU A 227 -8.17 12.82 7.72
N LEU A 228 -7.74 12.62 6.48
CA LEU A 228 -7.96 13.59 5.39
C LEU A 228 -9.45 13.72 5.01
N ASP A 229 -10.26 12.70 5.25
CA ASP A 229 -11.72 12.76 5.08
C ASP A 229 -12.38 13.44 6.30
N GLU A 230 -13.40 14.28 6.07
CA GLU A 230 -14.11 15.01 7.13
C GLU A 230 -14.82 14.09 8.12
N THR A 231 -15.41 12.98 7.63
CA THR A 231 -16.07 11.97 8.47
C THR A 231 -15.03 11.26 9.33
N GLY A 232 -13.88 10.92 8.76
CA GLY A 232 -12.78 10.28 9.48
C GLY A 232 -12.15 11.18 10.55
N LEU A 233 -11.91 12.46 10.25
CA LEU A 233 -11.44 13.42 11.25
C LEU A 233 -12.45 13.57 12.39
N THR A 234 -13.72 13.78 12.05
CA THR A 234 -14.80 13.91 13.05
C THR A 234 -14.90 12.66 13.91
N TYR A 235 -14.81 11.47 13.33
CA TYR A 235 -14.87 10.19 14.05
C TYR A 235 -13.74 10.06 15.09
N ILE A 236 -12.49 10.37 14.69
CA ILE A 236 -11.32 10.27 15.57
C ILE A 236 -11.38 11.32 16.68
N CYS A 237 -11.81 12.54 16.37
CA CYS A 237 -11.91 13.64 17.34
C CYS A 237 -13.24 13.65 18.13
N HIS A 238 -14.11 12.67 17.91
CA HIS A 238 -15.44 12.64 18.55
C HIS A 238 -15.34 12.48 20.06
N THR A 239 -14.55 11.52 20.53
CA THR A 239 -14.32 11.23 21.95
C THR A 239 -12.86 11.43 22.32
N TYR A 240 -12.63 11.76 23.60
CA TYR A 240 -11.26 11.88 24.13
C TYR A 240 -10.49 10.57 24.00
N GLU A 241 -11.15 9.42 24.21
CA GLU A 241 -10.52 8.09 24.11
C GLU A 241 -9.99 7.81 22.70
N ARG A 242 -10.78 8.09 21.66
CA ARG A 242 -10.37 7.88 20.26
C ARG A 242 -9.21 8.79 19.87
N PHE A 243 -9.31 10.08 20.23
CA PHE A 243 -8.23 11.04 20.00
C PHE A 243 -6.95 10.62 20.72
N TYR A 244 -7.05 10.24 22.01
CA TYR A 244 -5.91 9.84 22.82
C TYR A 244 -5.25 8.56 22.32
N ALA A 245 -6.03 7.57 21.87
CA ALA A 245 -5.50 6.35 21.27
C ALA A 245 -4.62 6.65 20.04
N VAL A 246 -5.07 7.54 19.15
CA VAL A 246 -4.28 7.98 17.99
C VAL A 246 -3.08 8.82 18.42
N GLY A 247 -3.27 9.78 19.32
CA GLY A 247 -2.25 10.70 19.80
C GLY A 247 -1.07 9.99 20.48
N THR A 248 -1.36 9.01 21.36
CA THR A 248 -0.33 8.24 22.05
C THR A 248 0.54 7.45 21.07
N VAL A 249 -0.08 6.77 20.09
CA VAL A 249 0.68 6.01 19.09
C VAL A 249 1.54 6.93 18.21
N LEU A 250 0.98 8.06 17.75
CA LEU A 250 1.76 9.05 16.99
C LEU A 250 2.92 9.63 17.80
N SER A 251 2.72 9.89 19.09
CA SER A 251 3.78 10.36 20.00
C SER A 251 4.90 9.32 20.14
N ASN A 252 4.55 8.06 20.37
CA ASN A 252 5.51 6.96 20.44
C ASN A 252 6.32 6.82 19.14
N MET A 253 5.66 7.00 17.99
CA MET A 253 6.34 7.01 16.69
C MET A 253 7.31 8.18 16.55
N VAL A 254 6.95 9.40 16.98
CA VAL A 254 7.87 10.55 16.96
C VAL A 254 9.13 10.26 17.76
N ASN A 255 9.00 9.70 18.96
CA ASN A 255 10.15 9.40 19.81
C ASN A 255 11.07 8.34 19.14
N GLN A 256 10.49 7.31 18.51
CA GLN A 256 11.26 6.32 17.74
C GLN A 256 11.94 6.91 16.49
N LEU A 257 11.37 7.96 15.91
CA LEU A 257 11.92 8.62 14.71
C LEU A 257 13.20 9.41 14.98
N VAL A 258 13.43 9.83 16.23
CA VAL A 258 14.68 10.48 16.63
C VAL A 258 15.87 9.55 16.41
N GLU A 259 15.72 8.26 16.71
CA GLU A 259 16.79 7.27 16.52
C GLU A 259 16.80 6.68 15.11
N THR A 260 15.63 6.28 14.60
CA THR A 260 15.53 5.56 13.33
C THR A 260 15.72 6.45 12.10
N GLN A 261 15.49 7.77 12.24
CA GLN A 261 15.60 8.75 11.15
C GLN A 261 14.78 8.36 9.89
N ALA A 262 13.67 7.64 10.07
CA ALA A 262 12.84 7.14 8.97
C ALA A 262 11.97 8.25 8.35
N VAL A 263 12.51 8.96 7.36
CA VAL A 263 11.90 10.14 6.70
C VAL A 263 10.46 9.90 6.23
N ARG A 264 10.19 8.71 5.65
CA ARG A 264 8.87 8.37 5.10
C ARG A 264 7.80 8.35 6.20
N LEU A 265 8.12 7.76 7.34
CA LEU A 265 7.24 7.73 8.50
C LEU A 265 7.03 9.13 9.07
N LEU A 266 8.10 9.91 9.25
CA LEU A 266 8.01 11.28 9.74
C LEU A 266 7.04 12.13 8.90
N LYS A 267 7.12 12.01 7.57
CA LYS A 267 6.22 12.70 6.64
C LYS A 267 4.74 12.39 6.89
N HIS A 268 4.40 11.12 7.13
CA HIS A 268 3.03 10.73 7.45
C HIS A 268 2.61 11.22 8.84
N VAL A 269 3.49 11.12 9.84
CA VAL A 269 3.24 11.60 11.21
C VAL A 269 2.93 13.09 11.23
N VAL A 270 3.77 13.92 10.59
CA VAL A 270 3.57 15.37 10.50
C VAL A 270 2.22 15.69 9.85
N ARG A 271 1.83 14.97 8.80
CA ARG A 271 0.55 15.19 8.12
C ARG A 271 -0.65 14.77 8.96
N CYS A 272 -0.53 13.70 9.76
CA CYS A 272 -1.58 13.32 10.70
C CYS A 272 -1.79 14.40 11.76
N TYR A 273 -0.71 14.90 12.37
CA TYR A 273 -0.81 15.99 13.34
C TYR A 273 -1.35 17.29 12.74
N LEU A 274 -0.88 17.67 11.55
CA LEU A 274 -1.40 18.83 10.83
C LEU A 274 -2.92 18.71 10.64
N ARG A 275 -3.39 17.56 10.15
CA ARG A 275 -4.81 17.34 9.92
C ARG A 275 -5.63 17.30 11.21
N LEU A 276 -5.09 16.72 12.28
CA LEU A 276 -5.72 16.78 13.60
C LEU A 276 -5.87 18.22 14.13
N SER A 277 -4.94 19.11 13.80
CA SER A 277 -5.01 20.52 14.20
C SER A 277 -6.16 21.29 13.54
N ASP A 278 -6.78 20.76 12.48
CA ASP A 278 -7.96 21.39 11.85
C ASP A 278 -9.21 21.28 12.75
N ASN A 279 -9.26 20.28 13.64
CA ASN A 279 -10.34 20.15 14.62
C ASN A 279 -10.03 20.98 15.88
N VAL A 280 -10.94 21.87 16.27
CA VAL A 280 -10.75 22.81 17.39
C VAL A 280 -10.42 22.09 18.71
N ARG A 281 -11.14 21.00 19.05
CA ARG A 281 -10.92 20.25 20.31
C ARG A 281 -9.57 19.53 20.30
N ALA A 282 -9.20 18.92 19.17
CA ALA A 282 -7.91 18.26 19.02
C ALA A 282 -6.76 19.29 19.04
N ARG A 283 -6.94 20.45 18.41
CA ARG A 283 -5.97 21.56 18.42
C ARG A 283 -5.66 22.00 19.85
N GLU A 284 -6.68 22.22 20.67
CA GLU A 284 -6.51 22.56 22.09
C GLU A 284 -5.71 21.50 22.85
N ALA A 285 -6.02 20.22 22.66
CA ALA A 285 -5.28 19.13 23.29
C ALA A 285 -3.81 19.07 22.79
N LEU A 286 -3.58 19.25 21.49
CA LEU A 286 -2.25 19.25 20.88
C LEU A 286 -1.34 20.38 21.40
N ARG A 287 -1.91 21.53 21.81
CA ARG A 287 -1.13 22.58 22.48
C ARG A 287 -0.46 22.07 23.76
N ALA A 288 -1.08 21.14 24.47
CA ALA A 288 -0.52 20.52 25.67
C ALA A 288 0.32 19.27 25.40
N CYS A 289 -0.02 18.47 24.39
CA CYS A 289 0.56 17.12 24.22
C CYS A 289 1.36 16.88 22.93
N LEU A 290 1.57 17.88 22.06
CA LEU A 290 2.43 17.70 20.87
C LEU A 290 3.87 17.35 21.31
N PRO A 291 4.48 16.26 20.81
CA PRO A 291 5.83 15.83 21.21
C PRO A 291 6.90 16.89 20.98
N GLU A 292 7.83 17.03 21.94
CA GLU A 292 8.93 18.00 21.90
C GLU A 292 9.80 17.92 20.63
N PRO A 293 10.16 16.74 20.09
CA PRO A 293 10.96 16.66 18.86
C PRO A 293 10.30 17.28 17.61
N LEU A 294 8.98 17.52 17.63
CA LEU A 294 8.27 18.24 16.58
C LEU A 294 8.20 19.76 16.83
N ARG A 295 8.44 20.21 18.06
CA ARG A 295 8.44 21.63 18.44
C ARG A 295 9.82 22.26 18.31
N ASP A 296 10.86 21.47 18.54
CA ASP A 296 12.25 21.91 18.49
C ASP A 296 12.87 21.72 17.09
N GLN A 297 14.20 21.78 17.01
CA GLN A 297 14.95 21.60 15.76
C GLN A 297 15.44 20.16 15.54
N THR A 298 14.94 19.16 16.28
CA THR A 298 15.39 17.76 16.22
C THR A 298 15.36 17.19 14.80
N PHE A 299 14.26 17.41 14.06
CA PHE A 299 14.13 16.92 12.68
C PHE A 299 14.58 17.91 11.60
N SER A 300 15.22 19.03 11.96
CA SER A 300 15.59 20.09 11.00
C SER A 300 16.55 19.60 9.91
N SER A 301 17.53 18.77 10.27
CA SER A 301 18.49 18.14 9.36
C SER A 301 17.79 17.13 8.45
N LEU A 302 16.92 16.29 9.02
CA LEU A 302 16.18 15.24 8.32
C LEU A 302 15.20 15.82 7.29
N LEU A 303 14.63 16.99 7.57
CA LEU A 303 13.67 17.68 6.70
C LEU A 303 14.32 18.66 5.71
N LYS A 304 15.66 18.80 5.69
CA LYS A 304 16.36 19.75 4.82
C LYS A 304 16.07 19.55 3.32
N GLY A 305 15.76 18.32 2.89
CA GLY A 305 15.41 17.99 1.51
C GLY A 305 13.90 17.89 1.22
N ASP A 306 13.03 17.91 2.22
CA ASP A 306 11.57 17.76 2.05
C ASP A 306 10.84 19.06 2.45
N MET A 307 10.82 20.00 1.52
CA MET A 307 10.18 21.32 1.72
C MET A 307 8.68 21.22 1.98
N VAL A 308 8.02 20.18 1.45
CA VAL A 308 6.58 19.97 1.65
C VAL A 308 6.32 19.60 3.10
N THR A 309 7.05 18.62 3.63
CA THR A 309 6.89 18.19 5.03
C THR A 309 7.31 19.30 5.99
N LYS A 310 8.38 20.03 5.68
CA LYS A 310 8.80 21.21 6.47
C LYS A 310 7.69 22.27 6.53
N ARG A 311 7.05 22.60 5.41
CA ARG A 311 5.91 23.54 5.38
C ARG A 311 4.72 23.02 6.18
N CYS A 312 4.42 21.73 6.10
CA CYS A 312 3.36 21.11 6.89
C CYS A 312 3.63 21.26 8.39
N LEU A 313 4.87 21.02 8.83
CA LEU A 313 5.26 21.18 10.24
C LEU A 313 5.15 22.64 10.70
N THR A 314 5.62 23.59 9.89
CA THR A 314 5.46 25.02 10.21
C THR A 314 3.99 25.42 10.32
N THR A 315 3.13 24.94 9.40
CA THR A 315 1.69 25.22 9.44
C THR A 315 1.05 24.63 10.70
N LEU A 316 1.40 23.40 11.07
CA LEU A 316 0.96 22.78 12.31
C LEU A 316 1.32 23.65 13.53
N LEU A 317 2.57 24.10 13.63
CA LEU A 317 2.99 24.94 14.76
C LEU A 317 2.26 26.29 14.78
N ASN A 318 1.99 26.88 13.62
CA ASN A 318 1.20 28.11 13.52
C ASN A 318 -0.24 27.90 13.99
N ASN A 319 -0.90 26.82 13.54
CA ASN A 319 -2.27 26.48 13.96
C ASN A 319 -2.39 26.32 15.48
N LEU A 320 -1.34 25.85 16.16
CA LEU A 320 -1.33 25.70 17.62
C LEU A 320 -1.07 27.02 18.37
N ASN A 321 -0.44 28.00 17.72
CA ASN A 321 -0.14 29.31 18.27
C ASN A 321 -1.27 30.33 18.06
N GLU A 322 -2.13 30.14 17.06
CA GLU A 322 -3.36 30.92 16.88
C GLU A 322 -4.25 30.74 18.12
N GLN A 323 -4.65 31.84 18.76
CA GLN A 323 -5.49 31.85 19.98
C GLN A 323 -6.91 31.39 19.68
#